data_AF-Q5BXN5-F1
#
_entry.id   AF-Q5BXN5-F1
#
_cell.length_a   1.000
_cell.length_b   1.000
_cell.length_c   1.000
_cell.angle_alpha   90.00
_cell.angle_beta   90.00
_cell.angle_gamma   90.00
#
_symmetry.space_group_name_H-M   'P 1'
#
loop_
_entity.id
_entity.type
_entity.pdbx_description
1 polymer ?
#
loop_
_entity_poly.entity_id
_entity_poly.type
_entity_poly.pdbx_seq_one_letter_code
_entity_poly.pdbx_strand_id
1 'polypeptide(L)'
;NLPTTKFASLPTTTVSTATALTTTSISNSSHITPKSKKNNKKNSIKLNDTTLNITEEQLILKYLVKNENVMDYLKPGVPDRSVYEKLLKLDEMELLNNHKFGVLLCRKDQSTEEEMYSNEHSTPEFEEFLKLLGRKVRLRNYSGYIGGLDYRNDSTGLETYVTEFRGTNIVFLVSTLLPYEPNKVEQLARKRHIGNSSVTFIFVEEGAKPFQPDTIISGFQKF
;
A
#
# COMPACT_ATOMS: atom_id res chain seq x y z
N ASN A 1 -61.61 -20.05 9.26
CA ASN A 1 -61.29 -18.87 10.08
C ASN A 1 -59.80 -18.60 10.01
N LEU A 2 -59.41 -17.88 8.95
CA LEU A 2 -58.04 -17.42 8.70
C LEU A 2 -57.85 -16.08 9.47
N PRO A 3 -56.75 -15.85 10.21
CA PRO A 3 -56.55 -14.58 10.89
C PRO A 3 -56.04 -13.51 9.92
N THR A 4 -56.69 -12.35 10.00
CA THR A 4 -56.38 -11.07 9.37
C THR A 4 -54.95 -10.57 9.64
N THR A 5 -54.22 -10.30 8.56
CA THR A 5 -52.97 -9.54 8.53
C THR A 5 -53.26 -8.05 8.76
N LYS A 6 -52.82 -7.50 9.90
CA LYS A 6 -52.77 -6.04 10.13
C LYS A 6 -51.45 -5.50 9.57
N PHE A 7 -51.54 -4.61 8.59
CA PHE A 7 -50.45 -3.76 8.16
C PHE A 7 -50.15 -2.73 9.26
N ALA A 8 -48.91 -2.70 9.74
CA ALA A 8 -48.38 -1.63 10.58
C ALA A 8 -47.38 -0.80 9.75
N SER A 9 -47.55 0.51 9.85
CA SER A 9 -46.88 1.60 9.14
C SER A 9 -45.38 1.72 9.41
N LEU A 10 -44.59 2.02 8.36
CA LEU A 10 -43.20 2.46 8.45
C LEU A 10 -43.10 3.90 8.98
N PRO A 11 -42.07 4.25 9.78
CA PRO A 11 -41.74 5.63 10.08
C PRO A 11 -40.94 6.31 8.95
N THR A 12 -41.35 7.54 8.64
CA THR A 12 -40.74 8.48 7.69
C THR A 12 -39.54 9.17 8.34
N THR A 13 -38.36 9.09 7.73
CA THR A 13 -37.18 9.87 8.16
C THR A 13 -36.86 10.95 7.13
N THR A 14 -36.85 12.18 7.62
CA THR A 14 -36.61 13.45 6.93
C THR A 14 -35.17 13.60 6.44
N VAL A 15 -35.01 14.02 5.19
CA VAL A 15 -33.73 14.45 4.60
C VAL A 15 -33.49 15.92 4.95
N SER A 16 -32.30 16.24 5.50
CA SER A 16 -31.86 17.62 5.70
C SER A 16 -30.56 17.86 4.94
N THR A 17 -30.66 18.66 3.88
CA THR A 17 -29.57 19.27 3.12
C THR A 17 -29.08 20.53 3.82
N ALA A 18 -27.77 20.70 3.97
CA ALA A 18 -27.16 22.01 4.24
C ALA A 18 -25.84 22.14 3.47
N THR A 19 -25.80 23.11 2.57
CA THR A 19 -24.64 23.60 1.82
C THR A 19 -24.31 24.99 2.36
N ALA A 20 -23.04 25.29 2.64
CA ALA A 20 -22.53 26.66 2.55
C ALA A 20 -20.99 26.69 2.48
N LEU A 21 -20.51 27.49 1.53
CA LEU A 21 -19.14 27.87 1.23
C LEU A 21 -18.56 28.82 2.28
N THR A 22 -17.24 28.82 2.49
CA THR A 22 -16.53 30.04 2.93
C THR A 22 -15.10 30.07 2.38
N THR A 23 -14.91 30.90 1.37
CA THR A 23 -13.66 31.51 0.91
C THR A 23 -13.20 32.54 1.94
N THR A 24 -11.92 32.51 2.35
CA THR A 24 -11.28 33.71 2.92
C THR A 24 -9.86 33.85 2.39
N SER A 25 -9.68 34.89 1.57
CA SER A 25 -8.43 35.48 1.14
C SER A 25 -7.68 36.10 2.32
N ILE A 26 -6.35 35.91 2.40
CA ILE A 26 -5.49 36.73 3.25
C ILE A 26 -4.38 37.35 2.42
N SER A 27 -4.41 38.68 2.48
CA SER A 27 -3.60 39.70 1.84
C SER A 27 -2.16 39.77 2.34
N ASN A 28 -1.24 40.03 1.41
CA ASN A 28 0.08 40.60 1.70
C ASN A 28 -0.05 41.98 2.38
N SER A 29 0.66 42.16 3.50
CA SER A 29 0.98 43.50 4.01
C SER A 29 2.39 43.50 4.61
N SER A 30 3.26 44.26 3.94
CA SER A 30 4.56 44.71 4.39
C SER A 30 4.44 45.70 5.56
N HIS A 31 5.18 45.49 6.65
CA HIS A 31 5.88 46.59 7.34
C HIS A 31 6.87 46.06 8.38
N ILE A 32 8.15 46.37 8.15
CA ILE A 32 9.27 46.18 9.07
C ILE A 32 9.53 47.52 9.77
N THR A 33 9.62 47.53 11.10
CA THR A 33 10.18 48.64 11.89
C THR A 33 11.58 48.29 12.40
N PRO A 34 12.55 49.23 12.42
CA PRO A 34 13.95 48.92 12.66
C PRO A 34 14.31 48.95 14.15
N LYS A 35 15.10 47.97 14.61
CA LYS A 35 15.93 48.12 15.81
C LYS A 35 17.40 47.90 15.46
N SER A 36 18.13 49.01 15.54
CA SER A 36 19.58 49.14 15.51
C SER A 36 20.24 48.27 16.58
N LYS A 37 21.24 47.49 16.17
CA LYS A 37 22.49 47.28 16.94
C LYS A 37 23.61 46.92 15.97
N LYS A 38 24.53 47.88 15.80
CA LYS A 38 25.84 47.70 15.18
C LYS A 38 26.62 46.62 15.95
N ASN A 39 27.26 45.71 15.22
CA ASN A 39 28.63 45.33 15.50
C ASN A 39 29.35 44.88 14.23
N ASN A 40 30.42 45.61 13.94
CA ASN A 40 31.35 45.37 12.85
C ASN A 40 32.11 44.05 13.08
N LYS A 41 32.06 43.15 12.11
CA LYS A 41 33.23 42.35 11.75
C LYS A 41 33.21 42.10 10.25
N LYS A 42 34.13 42.79 9.55
CA LYS A 42 34.46 42.59 8.15
C LYS A 42 34.93 41.15 7.98
N ASN A 43 34.06 40.28 7.50
CA ASN A 43 34.44 39.05 6.82
C ASN A 43 33.80 39.10 5.44
N SER A 44 34.55 39.65 4.47
CA SER A 44 34.28 39.44 3.06
C SER A 44 34.53 37.95 2.78
N ILE A 45 33.54 37.12 3.07
CA ILE A 45 33.43 35.82 2.43
C ILE A 45 33.08 36.16 0.99
N LYS A 46 34.05 36.01 0.08
CA LYS A 46 33.76 35.94 -1.35
C LYS A 46 32.71 34.84 -1.49
N LEU A 47 31.50 35.22 -1.91
CA LEU A 47 30.57 34.24 -2.46
C LEU A 47 31.32 33.57 -3.60
N ASN A 48 31.53 32.26 -3.49
CA ASN A 48 32.05 31.50 -4.60
C ASN A 48 31.01 31.62 -5.72
N ASP A 49 31.40 32.23 -6.85
CA ASP A 49 30.57 32.52 -8.02
C ASP A 49 29.93 31.28 -8.68
N THR A 50 30.06 30.09 -8.10
CA THR A 50 29.47 28.84 -8.58
C THR A 50 27.96 28.73 -8.34
N THR A 51 27.33 29.68 -7.64
CA THR A 51 25.90 29.60 -7.28
C THR A 51 24.95 30.35 -8.23
N LEU A 52 25.45 30.98 -9.30
CA LEU A 52 24.64 31.87 -10.16
C LEU A 52 24.23 31.30 -11.52
N ASN A 53 24.50 30.03 -11.81
CA ASN A 53 24.11 29.41 -13.10
C ASN A 53 23.25 28.15 -12.92
N ILE A 54 22.42 28.10 -11.87
CA ILE A 54 21.45 27.01 -11.71
C ILE A 54 20.15 27.42 -12.40
N THR A 55 19.77 26.71 -13.46
CA THR A 55 18.49 26.98 -14.15
C THR A 55 17.31 26.59 -13.25
N GLU A 56 16.13 27.17 -13.49
CA GLU A 56 14.90 26.81 -12.75
C GLU A 56 14.61 25.30 -12.84
N GLU A 57 14.92 24.68 -13.98
CA GLU A 57 14.78 23.25 -14.22
C GLU A 57 15.69 22.43 -13.29
N GLN A 58 16.93 22.88 -13.10
CA GLN A 58 17.89 22.24 -12.18
C GLN A 58 17.45 22.38 -10.72
N LEU A 59 16.81 23.49 -10.35
CA LEU A 59 16.21 23.67 -9.01
C LEU A 59 15.03 22.71 -8.79
N ILE A 60 14.14 22.56 -9.78
CA ILE A 60 13.01 21.62 -9.72
C ILE A 60 13.51 20.18 -9.62
N LEU A 61 14.49 19.79 -10.44
CA LEU A 61 15.09 18.45 -10.41
C LEU A 61 15.75 18.14 -9.07
N LYS A 62 16.49 19.11 -8.49
CA LYS A 62 17.11 18.97 -7.17
C LYS A 62 16.08 18.84 -6.04
N TYR A 63 14.89 19.43 -6.20
CA TYR A 63 13.79 19.30 -5.25
C TYR A 63 13.07 17.95 -5.37
N LEU A 64 12.84 17.48 -6.60
CA LEU A 64 12.14 16.22 -6.88
C LEU A 64 13.00 15.00 -6.54
N VAL A 65 14.28 15.06 -6.88
CA VAL A 65 15.21 13.97 -6.64
C VAL A 65 16.01 14.31 -5.39
N LYS A 66 15.59 13.75 -4.26
CA LYS A 66 16.20 13.91 -2.92
C LYS A 66 17.61 13.29 -2.81
N ASN A 67 18.45 13.47 -3.82
CA ASN A 67 19.78 12.90 -3.93
C ASN A 67 20.72 13.97 -4.49
N GLU A 68 21.65 14.47 -3.67
CA GLU A 68 22.44 15.67 -3.96
C GLU A 68 23.33 15.53 -5.20
N ASN A 69 23.71 14.30 -5.56
CA ASN A 69 24.59 14.02 -6.69
C ASN A 69 23.83 13.60 -7.96
N VAL A 70 22.49 13.61 -7.95
CA VAL A 70 21.70 13.16 -9.11
C VAL A 70 22.05 13.93 -10.38
N MET A 71 22.35 15.23 -10.24
CA MET A 71 22.62 16.12 -11.36
C MET A 71 23.86 15.70 -12.15
N ASP A 72 24.80 14.99 -11.51
CA ASP A 72 26.01 14.47 -12.16
C ASP A 72 25.72 13.26 -13.07
N TYR A 73 24.60 12.58 -12.83
CA TYR A 73 24.17 11.40 -13.58
C TYR A 73 23.09 11.72 -14.63
N LEU A 74 22.47 12.89 -14.53
CA LEU A 74 21.44 13.33 -15.47
C LEU A 74 22.09 14.02 -16.66
N LYS A 75 21.76 13.54 -17.86
CA LYS A 75 22.16 14.18 -19.12
C LYS A 75 20.91 14.72 -19.80
N PRO A 76 20.99 15.89 -20.45
CA PRO A 76 19.89 16.39 -21.27
C PRO A 76 19.47 15.32 -22.28
N GLY A 77 18.18 15.01 -22.31
CA GLY A 77 17.63 14.06 -23.27
C GLY A 77 17.79 14.61 -24.68
N VAL A 78 18.40 13.85 -25.58
CA VAL A 78 18.39 14.17 -27.00
C VAL A 78 17.03 13.71 -27.56
N PRO A 79 16.27 14.56 -28.27
CA PRO A 79 14.96 14.19 -28.81
C PRO A 79 15.11 13.30 -30.05
N ASP A 80 15.76 12.15 -29.86
CA ASP A 80 15.93 11.12 -30.88
C ASP A 80 14.78 10.10 -30.80
N ARG A 81 14.63 9.30 -31.86
CA ARG A 81 13.60 8.27 -31.93
C ARG A 81 13.66 7.29 -30.76
N SER A 82 14.85 7.01 -30.22
CA SER A 82 15.01 6.10 -29.09
C SER A 82 14.43 6.66 -27.80
N VAL A 83 14.52 7.97 -27.58
CA VAL A 83 13.91 8.67 -26.44
C VAL A 83 12.40 8.70 -26.59
N TYR A 84 11.88 9.00 -27.78
CA TYR A 84 10.43 8.92 -28.03
C TYR A 84 9.89 7.50 -27.79
N GLU A 85 10.56 6.45 -28.29
CA GLU A 85 10.14 5.06 -28.05
C GLU A 85 10.22 4.68 -26.56
N LYS A 86 11.18 5.22 -25.79
CA LYS A 86 11.26 5.01 -24.35
C LYS A 86 10.16 5.75 -23.59
N LEU A 87 9.82 6.98 -23.99
CA LEU A 87 8.73 7.76 -23.41
C LEU A 87 7.38 7.12 -23.72
N LEU A 88 7.15 6.69 -24.96
CA LEU A 88 5.97 5.90 -25.33
C LEU A 88 5.87 4.63 -24.49
N LYS A 89 6.97 3.89 -24.30
CA LYS A 89 6.98 2.73 -23.39
C LYS A 89 6.67 3.10 -21.95
N LEU A 90 7.09 4.27 -21.47
CA LEU A 90 6.76 4.76 -20.12
C LEU A 90 5.28 5.16 -20.00
N ASP A 91 4.69 5.75 -21.04
CA ASP A 91 3.27 6.10 -21.08
C ASP A 91 2.38 4.85 -21.26
N GLU A 92 2.85 3.88 -22.04
CA GLU A 92 2.23 2.57 -22.26
C GLU A 92 2.51 1.59 -21.12
N MET A 93 3.43 1.90 -20.19
CA MET A 93 3.63 1.10 -19.00
C MET A 93 2.31 1.14 -18.23
N GLU A 94 1.54 0.07 -18.37
CA GLU A 94 0.36 -0.16 -17.56
C GLU A 94 0.76 0.09 -16.11
N LEU A 95 0.09 1.05 -15.47
CA LEU A 95 0.05 1.13 -14.01
C LEU A 95 -0.19 -0.31 -13.55
N LEU A 96 0.71 -0.86 -12.75
CA LEU A 96 0.69 -2.28 -12.38
C LEU A 96 -0.70 -2.65 -11.87
N ASN A 97 -1.52 -3.21 -12.77
CA ASN A 97 -2.91 -3.61 -12.53
C ASN A 97 -2.94 -4.92 -11.76
N ASN A 98 -1.92 -5.18 -10.95
CA ASN A 98 -1.69 -6.42 -10.25
C ASN A 98 -1.34 -6.10 -8.81
N HIS A 99 -2.17 -6.56 -7.89
CA HIS A 99 -1.96 -6.40 -6.46
C HIS A 99 -1.90 -7.76 -5.77
N LYS A 100 -1.03 -7.84 -4.76
CA LYS A 100 -0.94 -8.98 -3.87
C LYS A 100 -1.19 -8.51 -2.44
N PHE A 101 -2.08 -9.19 -1.74
CA PHE A 101 -2.42 -8.88 -0.36
C PHE A 101 -2.19 -10.08 0.54
N GLY A 102 -1.61 -9.85 1.71
CA GLY A 102 -1.50 -10.86 2.74
C GLY A 102 -2.85 -11.16 3.37
N VAL A 103 -3.07 -12.40 3.80
CA VAL A 103 -4.22 -12.75 4.65
C VAL A 103 -3.73 -13.64 5.78
N LEU A 104 -3.95 -13.19 7.02
CA LEU A 104 -3.63 -13.91 8.24
C LEU A 104 -4.91 -14.28 8.99
N LEU A 105 -4.87 -15.44 9.64
CA LEU A 105 -5.87 -15.90 10.59
C LEU A 105 -5.33 -15.69 12.00
N CYS A 106 -6.07 -14.94 12.84
CA CYS A 106 -5.82 -14.77 14.26
C CYS A 106 -6.88 -15.54 15.03
N ARG A 107 -6.49 -16.68 15.60
CA ARG A 107 -7.40 -17.59 16.32
C ARG A 107 -7.59 -17.16 17.76
N LYS A 108 -8.51 -17.84 18.44
CA LYS A 108 -8.72 -17.71 19.89
C LYS A 108 -7.38 -17.76 20.64
N ASP A 109 -7.23 -16.86 21.61
CA ASP A 109 -6.06 -16.71 22.49
C ASP A 109 -4.74 -16.27 21.81
N GLN A 110 -4.72 -16.11 20.47
CA GLN A 110 -3.57 -15.59 19.72
C GLN A 110 -3.52 -14.06 19.76
N SER A 111 -2.30 -13.53 19.68
CA SER A 111 -1.98 -12.10 19.63
C SER A 111 -0.71 -11.77 18.83
N THR A 112 0.16 -12.74 18.56
CA THR A 112 1.45 -12.45 17.91
C THR A 112 1.49 -12.87 16.44
N GLU A 113 2.42 -12.27 15.69
CA GLU A 113 2.66 -12.61 14.28
C GLU A 113 3.05 -14.08 14.10
N GLU A 114 3.90 -14.61 14.97
CA GLU A 114 4.38 -16.00 14.93
C GLU A 114 3.23 -17.00 15.14
N GLU A 115 2.33 -16.71 16.07
CA GLU A 115 1.13 -17.53 16.33
C GLU A 115 0.24 -17.60 15.08
N MET A 116 0.01 -16.44 14.44
CA MET A 116 -0.82 -16.34 13.24
C MET A 116 -0.20 -17.07 12.03
N TYR A 117 1.12 -16.95 11.83
CA TYR A 117 1.80 -17.70 10.76
C TYR A 117 1.86 -19.20 11.02
N SER A 118 1.79 -19.63 12.28
CA SER A 118 1.86 -21.05 12.66
C SER A 118 0.53 -21.80 12.48
N ASN A 119 -0.55 -21.12 12.10
CA ASN A 119 -1.84 -21.75 11.82
C ASN A 119 -1.76 -22.65 10.59
N GLU A 120 -1.77 -23.96 10.77
CA GLU A 120 -1.70 -24.94 9.66
C GLU A 120 -3.02 -25.05 8.90
N HIS A 121 -4.14 -24.97 9.60
CA HIS A 121 -5.47 -25.21 9.04
C HIS A 121 -6.35 -23.97 9.12
N SER A 122 -7.21 -23.83 8.11
CA SER A 122 -8.30 -22.84 8.09
C SER A 122 -9.45 -23.27 9.01
N THR A 123 -10.30 -22.31 9.36
CA THR A 123 -11.59 -22.54 10.02
C THR A 123 -12.75 -22.27 9.05
N PRO A 124 -13.96 -22.84 9.30
CA PRO A 124 -15.10 -22.66 8.41
C PRO A 124 -15.45 -21.19 8.14
N GLU A 125 -15.43 -20.37 9.18
CA GLU A 125 -15.73 -18.94 9.12
C GLU A 125 -14.66 -18.19 8.31
N PHE A 126 -13.39 -18.58 8.49
CA PHE A 126 -12.29 -18.04 7.70
C PHE A 126 -12.41 -18.43 6.22
N GLU A 127 -12.79 -19.67 5.91
CA GLU A 127 -13.02 -20.09 4.53
C GLU A 127 -14.20 -19.37 3.87
N GLU A 128 -15.26 -19.09 4.62
CA GLU A 128 -16.38 -18.27 4.13
C GLU A 128 -15.91 -16.85 3.82
N PHE A 129 -15.14 -16.23 4.71
CA PHE A 129 -14.51 -14.94 4.45
C PHE A 129 -13.61 -14.95 3.20
N LEU A 130 -12.78 -15.97 3.01
CA LEU A 130 -11.91 -16.08 1.83
C LEU A 130 -12.72 -16.16 0.52
N LYS A 131 -13.89 -16.79 0.53
CA LYS A 131 -14.81 -16.82 -0.62
C LYS A 131 -15.40 -15.45 -0.96
N LEU A 132 -15.52 -14.56 0.03
CA LEU A 132 -15.93 -13.17 -0.21
C LEU A 132 -14.82 -12.35 -0.86
N LEU A 133 -13.54 -12.65 -0.55
CA LEU A 133 -12.39 -11.97 -1.14
C LEU A 133 -12.21 -12.34 -2.62
N GLY A 134 -12.47 -13.58 -2.99
CA GLY A 134 -12.33 -14.01 -4.38
C GLY A 134 -12.63 -15.49 -4.61
N ARG A 135 -12.27 -15.96 -5.81
CA ARG A 135 -12.41 -17.36 -6.20
C ARG A 135 -11.15 -18.15 -5.87
N LYS A 136 -11.31 -19.36 -5.35
CA LYS A 136 -10.20 -20.30 -5.13
C LYS A 136 -9.69 -20.83 -6.48
N VAL A 137 -8.38 -20.89 -6.65
CA VAL A 137 -7.73 -21.42 -7.86
C VAL A 137 -6.57 -22.32 -7.52
N ARG A 138 -6.38 -23.37 -8.34
CA ARG A 138 -5.17 -24.17 -8.35
C ARG A 138 -4.04 -23.36 -8.98
N LEU A 139 -2.89 -23.26 -8.31
CA LEU A 139 -1.72 -22.53 -8.82
C LEU A 139 -1.12 -23.18 -10.08
N ARG A 140 -1.02 -24.51 -10.09
CA ARG A 140 -0.51 -25.25 -11.24
C ARG A 140 -1.40 -25.04 -12.46
N ASN A 141 -0.78 -24.67 -13.58
CA ASN A 141 -1.43 -24.36 -14.86
C ASN A 141 -2.38 -23.14 -14.82
N TYR A 142 -2.37 -22.33 -13.76
CA TYR A 142 -3.12 -21.08 -13.75
C TYR A 142 -2.44 -20.05 -14.66
N SER A 143 -3.22 -19.45 -15.56
CA SER A 143 -2.72 -18.48 -16.54
C SER A 143 -2.79 -17.02 -16.09
N GLY A 144 -3.42 -16.74 -14.94
CA GLY A 144 -3.55 -15.38 -14.41
C GLY A 144 -2.40 -14.97 -13.49
N TYR A 145 -2.48 -13.75 -12.94
CA TYR A 145 -1.50 -13.24 -11.98
C TYR A 145 -1.52 -14.04 -10.67
N ILE A 146 -0.34 -14.46 -10.20
CA ILE A 146 -0.15 -15.29 -8.99
C ILE A 146 0.74 -14.66 -7.91
N GLY A 147 1.14 -13.39 -8.06
CA GLY A 147 1.79 -12.67 -6.96
C GLY A 147 3.15 -13.21 -6.51
N GLY A 148 3.84 -13.96 -7.36
CA GLY A 148 5.13 -14.58 -7.03
C GLY A 148 5.01 -15.92 -6.29
N LEU A 149 3.82 -16.55 -6.28
CA LEU A 149 3.64 -17.95 -5.93
C LEU A 149 4.21 -18.87 -7.04
N ASP A 150 4.50 -20.12 -6.69
CA ASP A 150 5.00 -21.14 -7.59
C ASP A 150 3.86 -21.87 -8.31
N TYR A 151 3.91 -21.86 -9.65
CA TYR A 151 2.96 -22.56 -10.52
C TYR A 151 3.51 -23.87 -11.10
N ARG A 152 4.78 -24.22 -10.81
CA ARG A 152 5.46 -25.38 -11.42
C ARG A 152 5.56 -26.56 -10.47
N ASN A 153 6.05 -26.33 -9.26
CA ASN A 153 6.49 -27.39 -8.35
C ASN A 153 5.70 -27.43 -7.03
N ASP A 154 4.62 -26.63 -6.91
CA ASP A 154 3.77 -26.55 -5.72
C ASP A 154 4.52 -26.16 -4.43
N SER A 155 5.68 -25.52 -4.58
CA SER A 155 6.56 -25.16 -3.46
C SER A 155 6.02 -24.03 -2.59
N THR A 156 4.97 -23.33 -3.03
CA THR A 156 4.28 -22.27 -2.27
C THR A 156 2.81 -22.62 -2.04
N GLY A 157 2.51 -23.91 -1.93
CA GLY A 157 1.15 -24.41 -1.76
C GLY A 157 0.49 -24.79 -3.08
N LEU A 158 -0.72 -25.35 -2.99
CA LEU A 158 -1.44 -25.86 -4.14
C LEU A 158 -2.40 -24.82 -4.71
N GLU A 159 -3.00 -24.00 -3.85
CA GLU A 159 -4.12 -23.15 -4.19
C GLU A 159 -3.99 -21.77 -3.56
N THR A 160 -4.71 -20.81 -4.11
CA THR A 160 -4.82 -19.45 -3.59
C THR A 160 -6.19 -18.87 -3.95
N TYR A 161 -6.49 -17.68 -3.46
CA TYR A 161 -7.67 -16.92 -3.84
C TYR A 161 -7.26 -15.76 -4.76
N VAL A 162 -8.06 -15.52 -5.80
CA VAL A 162 -7.86 -14.45 -6.77
C VAL A 162 -9.17 -13.74 -7.05
N THR A 163 -9.10 -12.46 -7.40
CA THR A 163 -10.24 -11.71 -7.92
C THR A 163 -9.77 -10.70 -8.96
N GLU A 164 -10.69 -10.21 -9.77
CA GLU A 164 -10.45 -9.12 -10.71
C GLU A 164 -11.42 -7.99 -10.38
N PHE A 165 -10.90 -6.79 -10.18
CA PHE A 165 -11.71 -5.62 -9.86
C PHE A 165 -11.26 -4.43 -10.70
N ARG A 166 -12.16 -3.90 -11.54
CA ARG A 166 -11.89 -2.74 -12.41
C ARG A 166 -10.65 -2.90 -13.30
N GLY A 167 -10.43 -4.10 -13.84
CA GLY A 167 -9.26 -4.42 -14.67
C GLY A 167 -7.97 -4.65 -13.86
N THR A 168 -8.05 -4.65 -12.53
CA THR A 168 -6.95 -4.98 -11.63
C THR A 168 -7.06 -6.42 -11.15
N ASN A 169 -6.04 -7.23 -11.42
CA ASN A 169 -5.91 -8.58 -10.86
C ASN A 169 -5.41 -8.50 -9.42
N ILE A 170 -6.06 -9.26 -8.54
CA ILE A 170 -5.72 -9.32 -7.13
C ILE A 170 -5.49 -10.79 -6.77
N VAL A 171 -4.40 -11.06 -6.05
CA VAL A 171 -4.07 -12.37 -5.49
C VAL A 171 -3.90 -12.26 -3.98
N PHE A 172 -4.44 -13.25 -3.26
CA PHE A 172 -4.39 -13.30 -1.80
C PHE A 172 -3.37 -14.34 -1.32
N LEU A 173 -2.35 -13.87 -0.62
CA LEU A 173 -1.32 -14.69 0.00
C LEU A 173 -1.85 -15.16 1.36
N VAL A 174 -2.60 -16.27 1.35
CA VAL A 174 -3.29 -16.80 2.54
C VAL A 174 -2.35 -17.68 3.35
N SER A 175 -2.12 -17.36 4.63
CA SER A 175 -1.14 -18.08 5.47
C SER A 175 -1.41 -19.59 5.54
N THR A 176 -2.67 -20.00 5.71
CA THR A 176 -3.06 -21.41 5.83
C THR A 176 -2.96 -22.20 4.51
N LEU A 177 -2.82 -21.52 3.37
CA LEU A 177 -2.62 -22.17 2.06
C LEU A 177 -1.15 -22.23 1.64
N LEU A 178 -0.27 -21.51 2.34
CA LEU A 178 1.17 -21.60 2.17
C LEU A 178 1.74 -22.80 2.95
N PRO A 179 2.88 -23.36 2.54
CA PRO A 179 3.48 -24.49 3.23
C PRO A 179 3.76 -24.16 4.70
N TYR A 180 3.47 -25.13 5.57
CA TYR A 180 3.78 -25.07 6.99
C TYR A 180 5.06 -25.85 7.28
N GLU A 181 5.93 -25.31 8.13
CA GLU A 181 7.14 -25.98 8.57
C GLU A 181 7.13 -26.20 10.10
N PRO A 182 6.77 -27.41 10.61
CA PRO A 182 6.56 -27.63 12.05
C PRO A 182 7.73 -27.26 12.95
N ASN A 183 8.96 -27.38 12.44
CA ASN A 183 10.18 -27.13 13.21
C ASN A 183 10.68 -25.68 13.12
N LYS A 184 9.94 -24.78 12.45
CA LYS A 184 10.34 -23.37 12.27
C LYS A 184 9.30 -22.43 12.87
N VAL A 185 9.56 -21.94 14.08
CA VAL A 185 8.68 -20.99 14.77
C VAL A 185 8.41 -19.73 13.93
N GLU A 186 9.43 -19.23 13.23
CA GLU A 186 9.33 -17.98 12.45
C GLU A 186 8.54 -18.13 11.12
N GLN A 187 8.27 -19.37 10.68
CA GLN A 187 7.56 -19.66 9.42
C GLN A 187 8.03 -18.79 8.23
N LEU A 188 9.35 -18.65 8.06
CA LEU A 188 9.97 -17.70 7.11
C LEU A 188 9.45 -17.84 5.67
N ALA A 189 9.08 -19.04 5.23
CA ALA A 189 8.45 -19.23 3.92
C ALA A 189 7.16 -18.43 3.78
N ARG A 190 6.27 -18.49 4.78
CA ARG A 190 5.01 -17.74 4.81
C ARG A 190 5.26 -16.24 4.95
N LYS A 191 6.15 -15.87 5.87
CA LYS A 191 6.53 -14.46 6.11
C LYS A 191 7.19 -13.82 4.90
N ARG A 192 7.99 -14.55 4.11
CA ARG A 192 8.60 -14.03 2.87
C ARG A 192 7.56 -13.65 1.82
N HIS A 193 6.44 -14.37 1.73
CA HIS A 193 5.38 -14.03 0.78
C HIS A 193 4.50 -12.90 1.33
N ILE A 194 3.95 -13.08 2.54
CA ILE A 194 2.98 -12.18 3.15
C ILE A 194 3.65 -10.88 3.62
N GLY A 195 4.80 -10.96 4.30
CA GLY A 195 5.56 -9.82 4.78
C GLY A 195 6.01 -8.87 3.66
N ASN A 196 6.16 -9.37 2.43
CA ASN A 196 6.48 -8.57 1.24
C ASN A 196 5.24 -8.11 0.45
N SER A 197 4.03 -8.26 1.00
CA SER A 197 2.83 -7.56 0.54
C SER A 197 2.75 -6.19 1.20
N SER A 198 2.12 -5.22 0.52
CA SER A 198 1.98 -3.86 1.06
C SER A 198 0.84 -3.74 2.08
N VAL A 199 -0.17 -4.62 1.98
CA VAL A 199 -1.34 -4.64 2.86
C VAL A 199 -1.66 -6.09 3.22
N THR A 200 -1.93 -6.32 4.51
CA THR A 200 -2.31 -7.62 5.06
C THR A 200 -3.67 -7.52 5.74
N PHE A 201 -4.61 -8.37 5.35
CA PHE A 201 -5.87 -8.56 6.06
C PHE A 201 -5.65 -9.52 7.23
N ILE A 202 -6.22 -9.20 8.38
CA ILE A 202 -6.18 -10.07 9.56
C ILE A 202 -7.61 -10.42 9.91
N PHE A 203 -7.96 -11.69 9.73
CA PHE A 203 -9.24 -12.23 10.17
C PHE A 203 -9.12 -12.61 11.64
N VAL A 204 -9.89 -11.95 12.49
CA VAL A 204 -9.84 -12.11 13.95
C VAL A 204 -11.03 -12.95 14.39
N GLU A 205 -10.76 -14.14 14.93
CA GLU A 205 -11.79 -15.01 15.50
C GLU A 205 -12.31 -14.50 16.85
N GLU A 206 -13.51 -14.95 17.20
CA GLU A 206 -14.07 -14.68 18.52
C GLU A 206 -13.16 -15.24 19.62
N GLY A 207 -12.84 -14.40 20.60
CA GLY A 207 -11.93 -14.75 21.70
C GLY A 207 -10.45 -14.67 21.36
N ALA A 208 -10.06 -14.17 20.18
CA ALA A 208 -8.70 -13.71 19.94
C ALA A 208 -8.37 -12.52 20.86
N LYS A 209 -7.10 -12.37 21.24
CA LYS A 209 -6.66 -11.20 21.99
C LYS A 209 -6.64 -9.97 21.06
N PRO A 210 -6.72 -8.74 21.60
CA PRO A 210 -6.64 -7.53 20.78
C PRO A 210 -5.38 -7.54 19.91
N PHE A 211 -5.57 -7.55 18.58
CA PHE A 211 -4.48 -7.41 17.63
C PHE A 211 -3.89 -6.00 17.71
N GLN A 212 -2.56 -5.89 17.75
CA GLN A 212 -1.85 -4.63 17.70
C GLN A 212 -1.02 -4.56 16.40
N PRO A 213 -1.15 -3.53 15.56
CA PRO A 213 -0.39 -3.40 14.32
C PRO A 213 1.13 -3.61 14.48
N ASP A 214 1.69 -3.13 15.59
CA ASP A 214 3.11 -3.25 15.94
C ASP A 214 3.60 -4.71 16.07
N THR A 215 2.69 -5.67 16.18
CA THR A 215 3.04 -7.10 16.24
C THR A 215 3.54 -7.65 14.91
N ILE A 216 3.21 -7.00 13.78
CA ILE A 216 3.66 -7.42 12.46
C ILE A 216 4.98 -6.74 12.13
N ILE A 217 6.05 -7.52 12.01
CA ILE A 217 7.38 -6.99 11.74
C ILE A 217 7.69 -7.14 10.24
N SER A 218 7.52 -6.06 9.48
CA SER A 218 7.86 -5.98 8.06
C SER A 218 8.49 -4.64 7.68
N GLY A 219 9.52 -4.69 6.81
CA GLY A 219 10.10 -3.48 6.19
C GLY A 219 9.26 -2.90 5.04
N PHE A 220 8.19 -3.59 4.63
CA PHE A 220 7.32 -3.19 3.52
C PHE A 220 5.93 -2.73 3.97
N GLN A 221 5.41 -3.29 5.07
CA GLN A 221 4.11 -2.93 5.61
C GLN A 221 4.26 -1.70 6.49
N LYS A 222 3.41 -0.69 6.26
CA LYS A 222 3.36 0.54 7.06
C LYS A 222 2.03 0.57 7.80
N PHE A 223 2.09 0.86 9.09
CA PHE A 223 0.93 1.00 9.98
C PHE A 223 0.70 2.47 10.32
#